data_AF-A0A929VMD4-F1
#
_entry.id   AF-A0A929VMD4-F1
#
_cell.length_a   1.000
_cell.length_b   1.000
_cell.length_c   1.000
_cell.angle_alpha   90.00
_cell.angle_beta   90.00
_cell.angle_gamma   90.00
#
_symmetry.space_group_name_H-M   'P 1'
#
loop_
_entity.id
_entity.type
_entity.pdbx_description
1 polymer ?
#
loop_
_entity_poly.entity_id
_entity_poly.type
_entity_poly.pdbx_seq_one_letter_code
_entity_poly.pdbx_strand_id
1 'polypeptide(L)'
;MEQNSIHSESKRILKHYSFHKDNNFFFNITAFGVSIEKRKAVLREWHSFERPDIYSKYNGNIHGLEHFEYDAHSCSKKGSLQRRENIKIKCSVEKEIREKFKTQNSATSFRELNSKANENDYKANFISSFAKHYSKIDEYKNHLSKEFGINSKNIPIWFIAEDMTMLGSHFICHNKSEQGIEPAFPLFFPEIEELFLKSEKLEGIIFADNCNKILTLVKRNKHAIKLLKNHYHYFGEPLFFFEPKIANIAIKIPT
;
A
#
# COMPACT_ATOMS: atom_id res chain seq x y z
N MET A 1 -29.52 17.60 7.17
CA MET A 1 -28.23 17.67 7.87
C MET A 1 -27.27 16.74 7.14
N GLU A 2 -26.31 17.32 6.42
CA GLU A 2 -25.37 16.60 5.56
C GLU A 2 -24.51 15.64 6.37
N GLN A 3 -24.55 14.36 6.00
CA GLN A 3 -23.58 13.36 6.45
C GLN A 3 -22.25 13.70 5.79
N ASN A 4 -21.32 14.27 6.57
CA ASN A 4 -19.91 14.28 6.22
C ASN A 4 -19.46 12.84 5.99
N SER A 5 -19.24 12.49 4.72
CA SER A 5 -18.70 11.22 4.25
C SER A 5 -17.29 11.02 4.84
N ILE A 6 -17.19 10.40 6.02
CA ILE A 6 -15.94 9.75 6.45
C ILE A 6 -15.74 8.58 5.47
N HIS A 7 -14.86 8.78 4.49
CA HIS A 7 -14.42 7.71 3.62
C HIS A 7 -13.67 6.72 4.52
N SER A 8 -14.27 5.57 4.77
CA SER A 8 -13.75 4.64 5.76
C SER A 8 -12.58 3.86 5.14
N GLU A 9 -11.38 3.89 5.75
CA GLU A 9 -10.16 3.33 5.15
C GLU A 9 -10.33 1.85 4.74
N SER A 10 -11.08 1.07 5.53
CA SER A 10 -11.38 -0.31 5.15
C SER A 10 -12.17 -0.41 3.84
N LYS A 11 -13.12 0.50 3.59
CA LYS A 11 -13.86 0.56 2.32
C LYS A 11 -12.97 0.99 1.17
N ARG A 12 -12.03 1.92 1.39
CA ARG A 12 -11.06 2.34 0.37
C ARG A 12 -10.20 1.16 -0.07
N ILE A 13 -9.58 0.45 0.87
CA ILE A 13 -8.71 -0.69 0.57
C ILE A 13 -9.51 -1.85 -0.03
N LEU A 14 -10.69 -2.17 0.52
CA LEU A 14 -11.57 -3.19 -0.06
C LEU A 14 -11.90 -2.85 -1.51
N LYS A 15 -12.43 -1.65 -1.78
CA LYS A 15 -12.80 -1.25 -3.14
C LYS A 15 -11.64 -1.33 -4.14
N HIS A 16 -10.42 -1.05 -3.69
CA HIS A 16 -9.27 -0.93 -4.56
C HIS A 16 -8.53 -2.25 -4.80
N TYR A 17 -8.43 -3.11 -3.78
CA TYR A 17 -7.65 -4.35 -3.82
C TYR A 17 -8.49 -5.62 -3.93
N SER A 18 -9.81 -5.53 -3.75
CA SER A 18 -10.69 -6.69 -3.90
C SER A 18 -11.39 -6.71 -5.26
N PHE A 19 -11.74 -7.90 -5.70
CA PHE A 19 -12.63 -8.13 -6.82
C PHE A 19 -13.91 -8.82 -6.33
N HIS A 20 -15.00 -8.60 -7.06
CA HIS A 20 -16.29 -9.19 -6.74
C HIS A 20 -16.50 -10.51 -7.48
N LYS A 21 -16.94 -11.53 -6.76
CA LYS A 21 -17.49 -12.75 -7.33
C LYS A 21 -18.63 -13.23 -6.43
N ASP A 22 -19.80 -13.51 -6.99
CA ASP A 22 -20.96 -14.07 -6.26
C ASP A 22 -21.31 -13.30 -4.96
N ASN A 23 -21.42 -11.96 -5.04
CA ASN A 23 -21.66 -11.04 -3.92
C ASN A 23 -20.61 -11.04 -2.79
N ASN A 24 -19.48 -11.71 -2.97
CA ASN A 24 -18.36 -11.75 -2.03
C ASN A 24 -17.15 -10.98 -2.57
N PHE A 25 -16.43 -10.34 -1.65
CA PHE A 25 -15.15 -9.70 -1.94
C PHE A 25 -14.01 -10.70 -1.81
N PHE A 26 -13.14 -10.75 -2.80
CA PHE A 26 -11.94 -11.58 -2.81
C PHE A 26 -10.72 -10.73 -3.06
N PHE A 27 -9.62 -11.04 -2.39
CA PHE A 27 -8.32 -10.43 -2.65
C PHE A 27 -7.48 -11.39 -3.50
N ASN A 28 -6.71 -10.85 -4.43
CA ASN A 28 -5.56 -11.57 -4.98
C ASN A 28 -4.45 -11.56 -3.93
N ILE A 29 -4.11 -12.74 -3.41
CA ILE A 29 -3.18 -12.85 -2.27
C ILE A 29 -2.01 -13.78 -2.57
N THR A 30 -0.83 -13.34 -2.12
CA THR A 30 0.34 -14.18 -1.95
C THR A 30 0.71 -14.15 -0.47
N ALA A 31 1.10 -15.29 0.12
CA ALA A 31 1.34 -15.35 1.55
C ALA A 31 2.55 -16.20 1.91
N PHE A 32 3.41 -15.65 2.77
CA PHE A 32 4.68 -16.24 3.17
C PHE A 32 4.72 -16.44 4.68
N GLY A 33 4.79 -17.71 5.10
CA GLY A 33 4.75 -18.09 6.52
C GLY A 33 3.41 -17.81 7.23
N VAL A 34 2.31 -17.66 6.48
CA VAL A 34 0.97 -17.41 7.02
C VAL A 34 0.03 -18.57 6.68
N SER A 35 -0.57 -19.21 7.70
CA SER A 35 -1.52 -20.31 7.50
C SER A 35 -2.80 -19.84 6.80
N ILE A 36 -3.58 -20.77 6.25
CA ILE A 36 -4.87 -20.47 5.61
C ILE A 36 -5.84 -19.82 6.62
N GLU A 37 -5.87 -20.35 7.84
CA GLU A 37 -6.72 -19.88 8.94
C GLU A 37 -6.33 -18.46 9.34
N LYS A 38 -5.03 -18.18 9.45
CA LYS A 38 -4.53 -16.84 9.78
C LYS A 38 -4.83 -15.85 8.66
N ARG A 39 -4.69 -16.25 7.38
CA ARG A 39 -5.12 -15.43 6.23
C ARG A 39 -6.59 -15.06 6.31
N LYS A 40 -7.47 -16.04 6.55
CA LYS A 40 -8.91 -15.78 6.72
C LYS A 40 -9.17 -14.84 7.88
N ALA A 41 -8.50 -15.05 9.02
CA ALA A 41 -8.68 -14.23 10.19
C ALA A 41 -8.24 -12.77 10.00
N VAL A 42 -7.20 -12.54 9.21
CA VAL A 42 -6.68 -11.19 8.91
C VAL A 42 -7.47 -10.49 7.81
N LEU A 43 -7.95 -11.20 6.79
CA LEU A 43 -8.51 -10.57 5.56
C LEU A 43 -10.04 -10.60 5.46
N ARG A 44 -10.75 -11.26 6.38
CA ARG A 44 -12.23 -11.29 6.39
C ARG A 44 -12.79 -10.33 7.42
N GLU A 45 -14.02 -9.88 7.17
CA GLU A 45 -14.81 -9.09 8.13
C GLU A 45 -14.04 -7.86 8.62
N TRP A 46 -13.59 -7.03 7.67
CA TRP A 46 -12.92 -5.78 7.96
C TRP A 46 -13.91 -4.71 8.37
N HIS A 47 -13.61 -4.04 9.47
CA HIS A 47 -14.34 -2.91 9.98
C HIS A 47 -13.41 -1.73 10.11
N SER A 48 -13.85 -0.55 9.66
CA SER A 48 -13.09 0.67 9.89
C SER A 48 -13.09 0.99 11.38
N PHE A 49 -11.97 1.52 11.85
CA PHE A 49 -11.76 1.87 13.24
C PHE A 49 -10.90 3.13 13.32
N GLU A 50 -10.93 3.81 14.47
CA GLU A 50 -10.20 5.07 14.58
C GLU A 50 -8.69 4.83 14.72
N ARG A 51 -8.31 3.86 15.58
CA ARG A 51 -6.91 3.51 15.90
C ARG A 51 -6.84 2.07 16.43
N PRO A 52 -6.32 1.09 15.68
CA PRO A 52 -5.73 1.24 14.34
C PRO A 52 -6.79 1.55 13.28
N ASP A 53 -6.40 1.83 12.04
CA ASP A 53 -7.33 2.20 10.96
C ASP A 53 -8.43 1.15 10.70
N ILE A 54 -8.11 -0.13 10.91
CA ILE A 54 -8.99 -1.27 10.62
C ILE A 54 -8.84 -2.33 11.72
N TYR A 55 -9.93 -3.03 12.04
CA TYR A 55 -9.84 -4.35 12.67
C TYR A 55 -10.52 -5.42 11.83
N SER A 56 -10.03 -6.65 11.92
CA SER A 56 -10.75 -7.83 11.45
C SER A 56 -11.28 -8.60 12.64
N LYS A 57 -12.49 -9.15 12.51
CA LYS A 57 -13.11 -10.01 13.52
C LYS A 57 -13.58 -11.29 12.85
N TYR A 58 -12.92 -12.41 13.14
CA TYR A 58 -13.24 -13.69 12.49
C TYR A 58 -13.10 -14.85 13.46
N ASN A 59 -14.14 -15.68 13.58
CA ASN A 59 -14.21 -16.80 14.52
C ASN A 59 -13.81 -16.39 15.96
N GLY A 60 -14.26 -15.21 16.41
CA GLY A 60 -13.95 -14.67 17.74
C GLY A 60 -12.53 -14.11 17.90
N ASN A 61 -11.66 -14.23 16.90
CA ASN A 61 -10.33 -13.61 16.91
C ASN A 61 -10.40 -12.19 16.37
N ILE A 62 -9.71 -11.28 17.03
CA ILE A 62 -9.61 -9.88 16.62
C ILE A 62 -8.16 -9.57 16.26
N HIS A 63 -7.97 -8.97 15.09
CA HIS A 63 -6.66 -8.47 14.65
C HIS A 63 -6.78 -6.99 14.36
N GLY A 64 -5.78 -6.21 14.77
CA GLY A 64 -5.65 -4.82 14.35
C GLY A 64 -4.85 -4.73 13.05
N LEU A 65 -5.29 -3.89 12.13
CA LEU A 65 -4.58 -3.59 10.89
C LEU A 65 -4.41 -2.07 10.78
N GLU A 66 -3.17 -1.62 10.79
CA GLU A 66 -2.82 -0.21 10.59
C GLU A 66 -2.30 -0.02 9.17
N HIS A 67 -2.83 0.96 8.46
CA HIS A 67 -2.42 1.30 7.11
C HIS A 67 -1.40 2.43 7.11
N PHE A 68 -0.41 2.34 6.22
CA PHE A 68 0.42 3.49 5.89
C PHE A 68 0.88 3.45 4.43
N GLU A 69 1.12 4.65 3.89
CA GLU A 69 1.65 4.87 2.57
C GLU A 69 3.16 5.15 2.63
N TYR A 70 3.86 4.73 1.58
CA TYR A 70 5.25 5.11 1.31
C TYR A 70 5.46 5.17 -0.22
N ASP A 71 6.47 5.91 -0.67
CA ASP A 71 6.84 5.96 -2.09
C ASP A 71 8.35 6.16 -2.26
N ALA A 72 8.82 6.03 -3.49
CA ALA A 72 10.23 6.18 -3.87
C ALA A 72 10.67 7.62 -4.14
N HIS A 73 9.89 8.63 -3.75
CA HIS A 73 10.20 10.03 -4.05
C HIS A 73 10.54 10.84 -2.80
N SER A 74 11.34 11.88 -2.99
CA SER A 74 11.69 12.77 -1.88
C SER A 74 10.47 13.28 -1.11
N CYS A 75 10.51 13.10 0.20
CA CYS A 75 9.49 13.57 1.12
C CYS A 75 9.97 14.79 1.90
N SER A 76 9.08 15.76 2.07
CA SER A 76 9.33 16.95 2.90
C SER A 76 8.24 17.08 3.96
N LYS A 77 8.29 18.12 4.80
CA LYS A 77 7.18 18.47 5.70
C LYS A 77 5.83 18.64 4.97
N LYS A 78 5.85 18.90 3.67
CA LYS A 78 4.67 19.03 2.80
C LYS A 78 4.23 17.69 2.17
N GLY A 79 4.82 16.58 2.59
CA GLY A 79 4.59 15.24 2.04
C GLY A 79 5.44 14.93 0.80
N SER A 80 5.08 13.83 0.14
CA SER A 80 5.69 13.32 -1.09
C SER A 80 5.77 14.36 -2.20
N LEU A 81 6.91 14.46 -2.87
CA LEU A 81 7.08 15.30 -4.04
C LEU A 81 6.20 14.83 -5.21
N GLN A 82 6.13 13.52 -5.48
CA GLN A 82 5.29 12.95 -6.53
C GLN A 82 3.83 13.35 -6.36
N ARG A 83 3.29 13.19 -5.14
CA ARG A 83 1.88 13.55 -4.85
C ARG A 83 1.61 15.04 -5.09
N ARG A 84 2.54 15.91 -4.68
CA ARG A 84 2.42 17.36 -4.89
C ARG A 84 2.47 17.73 -6.37
N GLU A 85 3.35 17.11 -7.15
CA GLU A 85 3.44 17.35 -8.59
C GLU A 85 2.20 16.84 -9.33
N ASN A 86 1.70 15.64 -8.99
CA ASN A 86 0.47 15.09 -9.54
C ASN A 86 -0.73 16.01 -9.33
N ILE A 87 -0.88 16.60 -8.14
CA ILE A 87 -1.96 17.55 -7.85
C ILE A 87 -1.81 18.80 -8.73
N LYS A 88 -0.60 19.37 -8.84
CA LYS A 88 -0.34 20.55 -9.68
C LYS A 88 -0.63 20.27 -11.16
N ILE A 89 -0.19 19.12 -11.67
CA ILE A 89 -0.45 18.67 -13.04
C ILE A 89 -1.95 18.56 -13.27
N LYS A 90 -2.68 17.87 -12.38
CA LYS A 90 -4.13 17.71 -12.48
C LYS A 90 -4.85 19.06 -12.56
N CYS A 91 -4.56 19.98 -11.64
CA CYS A 91 -5.18 21.31 -11.65
C CYS A 91 -4.83 22.12 -12.93
N SER A 92 -3.58 22.04 -13.40
CA SER A 92 -3.15 22.70 -14.64
C SER A 92 -3.89 22.15 -15.86
N VAL A 93 -3.98 20.83 -15.97
CA VAL A 93 -4.66 20.12 -17.06
C VAL A 93 -6.16 20.43 -17.05
N GLU A 94 -6.82 20.39 -15.89
CA GLU A 94 -8.24 20.71 -15.78
C GLU A 94 -8.53 22.15 -16.23
N LYS A 95 -7.67 23.11 -15.86
CA LYS A 95 -7.78 24.50 -16.32
C LYS A 95 -7.61 24.59 -17.84
N GLU A 96 -6.60 23.93 -18.39
CA GLU A 96 -6.34 23.90 -19.84
C GLU A 96 -7.51 23.30 -20.62
N ILE A 97 -8.07 22.17 -20.16
CA ILE A 97 -9.23 21.52 -20.78
C ILE A 97 -10.45 22.45 -20.76
N ARG A 98 -10.75 23.09 -19.62
CA ARG A 98 -11.87 24.03 -19.50
C ARG A 98 -11.76 25.20 -20.48
N GLU A 99 -10.57 25.74 -20.66
CA GLU A 99 -10.33 26.82 -21.63
C GLU A 99 -10.49 26.32 -23.07
N LYS A 100 -9.93 25.16 -23.42
CA LYS A 100 -10.09 24.57 -24.76
C LYS A 100 -11.55 24.26 -25.09
N PHE A 101 -12.33 23.79 -24.12
CA PHE A 101 -13.76 23.48 -24.29
C PHE A 101 -14.67 24.67 -24.61
N LYS A 102 -14.16 25.90 -24.51
CA LYS A 102 -14.87 27.10 -25.00
C LYS A 102 -14.94 27.15 -26.53
N THR A 103 -13.98 26.53 -27.22
CA THR A 103 -13.83 26.63 -28.69
C THR A 103 -13.71 25.27 -29.38
N GLN A 104 -13.42 24.20 -28.63
CA GLN A 104 -13.16 22.86 -29.13
C GLN A 104 -14.05 21.83 -28.41
N ASN A 105 -14.37 20.72 -29.09
CA ASN A 105 -15.13 19.61 -28.50
C ASN A 105 -14.23 18.52 -27.91
N SER A 106 -12.92 18.63 -28.08
CA SER A 106 -11.94 17.73 -27.49
C SER A 106 -10.70 18.51 -27.06
N ALA A 107 -9.98 17.98 -26.07
CA ALA A 107 -8.76 18.55 -25.56
C ALA A 107 -7.82 17.42 -25.16
N THR A 108 -6.55 17.52 -25.59
CA THR A 108 -5.47 16.66 -25.11
C THR A 108 -4.43 17.51 -24.39
N SER A 109 -3.86 16.97 -23.32
CA SER A 109 -2.76 17.58 -22.58
C SER A 109 -1.75 16.53 -22.15
N PHE A 110 -0.47 16.82 -22.38
CA PHE A 110 0.65 15.97 -22.00
C PHE A 110 1.47 16.67 -20.93
N ARG A 111 1.85 15.94 -19.88
CA ARG A 111 2.68 16.40 -18.78
C ARG A 111 3.64 15.30 -18.34
N GLU A 112 4.79 15.71 -17.84
CA GLU A 112 5.79 14.83 -17.26
C GLU A 112 5.98 15.19 -15.79
N LEU A 113 6.29 14.20 -14.97
CA LEU A 113 6.72 14.43 -13.60
C LEU A 113 8.21 14.79 -13.60
N ASN A 114 8.55 15.82 -12.84
CA ASN A 114 9.95 16.23 -12.67
C ASN A 114 10.60 15.45 -11.52
N SER A 115 9.80 14.99 -10.56
CA SER A 115 10.28 14.17 -9.46
C SER A 115 10.80 12.83 -9.95
N LYS A 116 12.02 12.46 -9.53
CA LYS A 116 12.61 11.16 -9.81
C LYS A 116 12.46 10.21 -8.63
N ALA A 117 11.99 9.01 -8.92
CA ALA A 117 11.98 7.92 -7.95
C ALA A 117 13.40 7.40 -7.74
N ASN A 118 13.75 7.01 -6.51
CA ASN A 118 15.02 6.36 -6.22
C ASN A 118 14.93 5.46 -4.98
N GLU A 119 15.88 4.53 -4.88
CA GLU A 119 15.93 3.54 -3.80
C GLU A 119 16.13 4.17 -2.42
N ASN A 120 16.94 5.23 -2.31
CA ASN A 120 17.22 5.85 -1.01
C ASN A 120 15.96 6.47 -0.41
N ASP A 121 15.19 7.19 -1.22
CA ASP A 121 13.89 7.74 -0.81
C ASP A 121 12.90 6.61 -0.49
N TYR A 122 12.85 5.55 -1.30
CA TYR A 122 12.00 4.38 -1.06
C TYR A 122 12.24 3.77 0.32
N LYS A 123 13.51 3.51 0.67
CA LYS A 123 13.91 2.95 1.96
C LYS A 123 13.64 3.91 3.11
N ALA A 124 14.07 5.17 2.97
CA ALA A 124 13.92 6.18 4.01
C ALA A 124 12.44 6.46 4.35
N ASN A 125 11.60 6.58 3.32
CA ASN A 125 10.17 6.82 3.49
C ASN A 125 9.48 5.63 4.13
N PHE A 126 9.80 4.39 3.71
CA PHE A 126 9.27 3.20 4.36
C PHE A 126 9.67 3.14 5.84
N ILE A 127 10.96 3.30 6.16
CA ILE A 127 11.46 3.24 7.54
C ILE A 127 10.80 4.32 8.41
N SER A 128 10.68 5.55 7.89
CA SER A 128 10.04 6.67 8.59
C SER A 128 8.57 6.38 8.89
N SER A 129 7.79 5.94 7.89
CA SER A 129 6.39 5.56 8.08
C SER A 129 6.27 4.38 9.04
N PHE A 130 7.05 3.31 8.82
CA PHE A 130 7.05 2.13 9.69
C PHE A 130 7.32 2.50 11.15
N ALA A 131 8.35 3.28 11.44
CA ALA A 131 8.71 3.68 12.80
C ALA A 131 7.61 4.52 13.46
N LYS A 132 7.03 5.47 12.72
CA LYS A 132 5.91 6.30 13.17
C LYS A 132 4.72 5.45 13.62
N HIS A 133 4.30 4.48 12.79
CA HIS A 133 3.16 3.62 13.13
C HIS A 133 3.53 2.57 14.19
N TYR A 134 4.77 2.04 14.18
CA TYR A 134 5.24 1.07 15.18
C TYR A 134 5.20 1.63 16.60
N SER A 135 5.58 2.90 16.78
CA SER A 135 5.52 3.59 18.08
C SER A 135 4.13 3.63 18.72
N LYS A 136 3.06 3.44 17.93
CA LYS A 136 1.66 3.55 18.36
C LYS A 136 0.99 2.20 18.61
N ILE A 137 1.70 1.08 18.41
CA ILE A 137 1.08 -0.25 18.52
C ILE A 137 0.45 -0.51 19.89
N ASP A 138 1.06 -0.05 20.98
CA ASP A 138 0.46 -0.24 22.31
C ASP A 138 -0.87 0.52 22.45
N GLU A 139 -0.96 1.71 21.87
CA GLU A 139 -2.20 2.49 21.81
C GLU A 139 -3.28 1.73 21.02
N TYR A 140 -2.93 1.19 19.85
CA TYR A 140 -3.83 0.38 19.02
C TYR A 140 -4.39 -0.82 19.78
N LYS A 141 -3.52 -1.55 20.48
CA LYS A 141 -3.92 -2.71 21.29
C LYS A 141 -4.82 -2.30 22.46
N ASN A 142 -4.55 -1.16 23.10
CA ASN A 142 -5.38 -0.68 24.21
C ASN A 142 -6.78 -0.27 23.75
N HIS A 143 -6.91 0.37 22.59
CA HIS A 143 -8.21 0.72 22.03
C HIS A 143 -9.04 -0.52 21.68
N LEU A 144 -8.44 -1.48 20.98
CA LEU A 144 -9.11 -2.75 20.67
C LEU A 144 -9.46 -3.55 21.93
N SER A 145 -8.57 -3.55 22.93
CA SER A 145 -8.80 -4.19 24.23
C SER A 145 -10.01 -3.60 24.94
N LYS A 146 -10.12 -2.26 24.97
CA LYS A 146 -11.24 -1.54 25.57
C LYS A 146 -12.55 -1.79 24.82
N GLU A 147 -12.53 -1.78 23.50
CA GLU A 147 -13.71 -1.98 22.66
C GLU A 147 -14.29 -3.41 22.81
N PHE A 148 -13.42 -4.42 22.88
CA PHE A 148 -13.85 -5.82 22.83
C PHE A 148 -13.71 -6.60 24.15
N GLY A 149 -13.24 -5.95 25.22
CA GLY A 149 -13.04 -6.61 26.52
C GLY A 149 -11.97 -7.73 26.50
N ILE A 150 -11.03 -7.67 25.57
CA ILE A 150 -9.98 -8.68 25.39
C ILE A 150 -8.64 -8.18 25.94
N ASN A 151 -7.77 -9.10 26.38
CA ASN A 151 -6.43 -8.72 26.85
C ASN A 151 -5.59 -8.14 25.69
N SER A 152 -5.09 -6.91 25.87
CA SER A 152 -4.29 -6.19 24.87
C SER A 152 -3.06 -6.95 24.39
N LYS A 153 -2.44 -7.78 25.26
CA LYS A 153 -1.27 -8.62 24.90
C LYS A 153 -1.59 -9.68 23.84
N ASN A 154 -2.84 -10.10 23.75
CA ASN A 154 -3.29 -11.17 22.86
C ASN A 154 -3.75 -10.65 21.49
N ILE A 155 -3.70 -9.34 21.25
CA ILE A 155 -4.18 -8.73 20.01
C ILE A 155 -3.03 -8.69 19.00
N PRO A 156 -3.04 -9.54 17.95
CA PRO A 156 -2.07 -9.45 16.87
C PRO A 156 -2.30 -8.18 16.05
N ILE A 157 -1.22 -7.46 15.77
CA ILE A 157 -1.23 -6.27 14.92
C ILE A 157 -0.49 -6.58 13.61
N TRP A 158 -1.11 -6.20 12.50
CA TRP A 158 -0.55 -6.25 11.16
C TRP A 158 -0.43 -4.84 10.60
N PHE A 159 0.59 -4.60 9.81
CA PHE A 159 0.67 -3.38 9.00
C PHE A 159 0.23 -3.65 7.57
N ILE A 160 -0.52 -2.74 6.98
CA ILE A 160 -0.81 -2.68 5.55
C ILE A 160 0.07 -1.55 4.99
N ALA A 161 1.14 -1.93 4.31
CA ALA A 161 2.08 -0.99 3.71
C ALA A 161 1.78 -0.86 2.22
N GLU A 162 1.30 0.31 1.80
CA GLU A 162 0.90 0.59 0.43
C GLU A 162 2.00 1.36 -0.32
N ASP A 163 2.52 0.75 -1.39
CA ASP A 163 3.48 1.41 -2.29
C ASP A 163 2.72 2.37 -3.21
N MET A 164 2.93 3.67 -3.00
CA MET A 164 2.32 4.75 -3.75
C MET A 164 3.22 5.30 -4.85
N THR A 165 4.38 4.67 -5.11
CA THR A 165 5.22 4.98 -6.27
C THR A 165 4.41 4.74 -7.55
N MET A 166 4.39 5.70 -8.46
CA MET A 166 3.59 5.56 -9.68
C MET A 166 4.08 4.37 -10.50
N LEU A 167 3.11 3.53 -10.91
CA LEU A 167 3.34 2.25 -11.58
C LEU A 167 4.17 1.25 -10.77
N GLY A 168 4.33 1.45 -9.45
CA GLY A 168 4.97 0.52 -8.52
C GLY A 168 6.50 0.48 -8.60
N SER A 169 7.10 -0.12 -7.57
CA SER A 169 8.54 -0.35 -7.47
C SER A 169 8.88 -1.78 -7.91
N HIS A 170 9.94 -1.94 -8.72
CA HIS A 170 10.25 -3.21 -9.35
C HIS A 170 11.75 -3.53 -9.33
N PHE A 171 12.11 -4.74 -9.76
CA PHE A 171 13.47 -5.09 -10.18
C PHE A 171 13.39 -6.01 -11.39
N ILE A 172 14.51 -6.15 -12.10
CA ILE A 172 14.61 -7.05 -13.26
C ILE A 172 15.12 -8.41 -12.77
N CYS A 173 14.30 -9.45 -12.87
CA CYS A 173 14.70 -10.80 -12.55
C CYS A 173 15.37 -11.46 -13.76
N HIS A 174 16.66 -11.74 -13.67
CA HIS A 174 17.44 -12.40 -14.72
C HIS A 174 17.41 -13.93 -14.64
N ASN A 175 16.84 -14.49 -13.57
CA ASN A 175 16.94 -15.92 -13.23
C ASN A 175 15.67 -16.72 -13.54
N LYS A 176 14.63 -16.10 -14.10
CA LYS A 176 13.47 -16.82 -14.66
C LYS A 176 13.77 -17.15 -16.13
N SER A 177 13.17 -18.22 -16.65
CA SER A 177 13.33 -18.67 -18.04
C SER A 177 12.98 -17.60 -19.08
N GLU A 178 12.25 -16.57 -18.66
CA GLU A 178 12.06 -15.31 -19.35
C GLU A 178 12.46 -14.18 -18.39
N GLN A 179 13.22 -13.20 -18.88
CA GLN A 179 13.51 -12.00 -18.09
C GLN A 179 12.18 -11.31 -17.76
N GLY A 180 11.92 -11.13 -16.47
CA GLY A 180 10.66 -10.59 -15.97
C GLY A 180 10.87 -9.38 -15.08
N ILE A 181 9.94 -8.43 -15.16
CA ILE A 181 9.84 -7.34 -14.18
C ILE A 181 9.07 -7.89 -12.99
N GLU A 182 9.67 -7.87 -11.80
CA GLU A 182 9.09 -8.39 -10.56
C GLU A 182 8.87 -7.25 -9.56
N PRO A 183 7.84 -7.34 -8.69
CA PRO A 183 7.60 -6.32 -7.68
C PRO A 183 8.72 -6.29 -6.64
N ALA A 184 9.15 -5.09 -6.27
CA ALA A 184 10.11 -4.86 -5.20
C ALA A 184 9.40 -4.71 -3.86
N PHE A 185 9.93 -5.37 -2.82
CA PHE A 185 9.42 -5.25 -1.46
C PHE A 185 10.48 -4.63 -0.54
N PRO A 186 10.10 -3.78 0.43
CA PRO A 186 11.02 -3.23 1.41
C PRO A 186 11.84 -4.28 2.18
N LEU A 187 11.28 -5.48 2.42
CA LEU A 187 11.98 -6.59 3.10
C LEU A 187 13.14 -7.19 2.29
N PHE A 188 13.36 -6.75 1.06
CA PHE A 188 14.54 -7.09 0.28
C PHE A 188 15.81 -6.41 0.82
N PHE A 189 15.66 -5.27 1.49
CA PHE A 189 16.75 -4.53 2.09
C PHE A 189 17.11 -5.08 3.49
N PRO A 190 18.38 -5.43 3.75
CA PRO A 190 18.80 -5.99 5.04
C PRO A 190 18.43 -5.12 6.25
N GLU A 191 18.56 -3.79 6.14
CA GLU A 191 18.24 -2.84 7.21
C GLU A 191 16.74 -2.84 7.56
N ILE A 192 15.86 -3.03 6.57
CA ILE A 192 14.41 -3.10 6.77
C ILE A 192 14.01 -4.51 7.25
N GLU A 193 14.64 -5.56 6.74
CA GLU A 193 14.48 -6.92 7.27
C GLU A 193 14.81 -6.96 8.76
N GLU A 194 15.96 -6.40 9.16
CA GLU A 194 16.38 -6.35 10.56
C GLU A 194 15.40 -5.55 11.42
N LEU A 195 14.98 -4.37 10.96
CA LEU A 195 13.95 -3.56 11.62
C LEU A 195 12.66 -4.36 11.83
N PHE A 196 12.17 -5.01 10.79
CA PHE A 196 10.93 -5.80 10.84
C PHE A 196 11.06 -6.99 11.78
N LEU A 197 12.17 -7.73 11.77
CA LEU A 197 12.38 -8.88 12.65
C LEU A 197 12.44 -8.47 14.13
N LYS A 198 13.08 -7.34 14.45
CA LYS A 198 13.15 -6.78 15.81
C LYS A 198 11.82 -6.17 16.30
N SER A 199 10.84 -6.00 15.42
CA SER A 199 9.56 -5.37 15.74
C SER A 199 8.58 -6.33 16.42
N GLU A 200 8.90 -6.77 17.63
CA GLU A 200 8.20 -7.85 18.36
C GLU A 200 6.69 -7.64 18.56
N LYS A 201 6.24 -6.38 18.56
CA LYS A 201 4.82 -6.06 18.74
C LYS A 201 3.95 -6.34 17.51
N LEU A 202 4.57 -6.56 16.34
CA LEU A 202 3.93 -6.92 15.08
C LEU A 202 3.88 -8.44 14.87
N GLU A 203 2.77 -8.90 14.30
CA GLU A 203 2.61 -10.29 13.86
C GLU A 203 3.10 -10.47 12.41
N GLY A 204 2.90 -9.46 11.56
CA GLY A 204 3.31 -9.47 10.16
C GLY A 204 3.00 -8.18 9.43
N ILE A 205 3.28 -8.17 8.14
CA ILE A 205 3.04 -7.05 7.23
C ILE A 205 2.33 -7.54 5.97
N ILE A 206 1.48 -6.69 5.40
CA ILE A 206 0.75 -6.88 4.16
C ILE A 206 1.24 -5.79 3.21
N PHE A 207 1.98 -6.17 2.18
CA PHE A 207 2.34 -5.24 1.11
C PHE A 207 1.18 -5.14 0.13
N ALA A 208 0.66 -3.94 -0.03
CA ALA A 208 -0.39 -3.64 -0.98
C ALA A 208 0.24 -3.08 -2.25
N ASP A 209 0.29 -3.91 -3.29
CA ASP A 209 0.82 -3.54 -4.60
C ASP A 209 -0.27 -2.81 -5.39
N ASN A 210 -0.15 -1.49 -5.45
CA ASN A 210 -1.12 -0.64 -6.14
C ASN A 210 -1.15 -0.89 -7.66
N CYS A 211 -0.06 -1.35 -8.28
CA CYS A 211 -0.01 -1.62 -9.71
C CYS A 211 -0.76 -2.90 -10.06
N ASN A 212 -0.41 -4.01 -9.40
CA ASN A 212 -0.96 -5.33 -9.73
C ASN A 212 -2.23 -5.68 -8.93
N LYS A 213 -2.61 -4.86 -7.94
CA LYS A 213 -3.74 -5.10 -7.02
C LYS A 213 -3.60 -6.41 -6.25
N ILE A 214 -2.37 -6.75 -5.85
CA ILE A 214 -2.06 -7.96 -5.09
C ILE A 214 -1.73 -7.57 -3.64
N LEU A 215 -2.25 -8.34 -2.68
CA LEU A 215 -1.84 -8.25 -1.28
C LEU A 215 -0.84 -9.36 -0.96
N THR A 216 0.38 -8.98 -0.60
CA THR A 216 1.43 -9.92 -0.21
C THR A 216 1.61 -9.94 1.31
N LEU A 217 1.17 -11.02 1.96
CA LEU A 217 1.26 -11.19 3.41
C LEU A 217 2.58 -11.86 3.80
N VAL A 218 3.30 -11.28 4.74
CA VAL A 218 4.57 -11.82 5.25
C VAL A 218 4.52 -11.86 6.77
N LYS A 219 4.63 -13.07 7.36
CA LYS A 219 4.74 -13.21 8.82
C LYS A 219 6.09 -12.67 9.30
N ARG A 220 6.14 -12.08 10.49
CA ARG A 220 7.39 -11.60 11.11
C ARG A 220 8.25 -12.78 11.59
N ASN A 221 8.99 -13.40 10.68
CA ASN A 221 10.06 -14.35 11.00
C ASN A 221 10.99 -14.55 9.79
N LYS A 222 12.21 -15.04 10.06
CA LYS A 222 13.24 -15.26 9.04
C LYS A 222 12.79 -16.23 7.94
N HIS A 223 12.01 -17.24 8.28
CA HIS A 223 11.56 -18.24 7.31
C HIS A 223 10.60 -17.63 6.26
N ALA A 224 9.64 -16.82 6.69
CA ALA A 224 8.71 -16.11 5.80
C ALA A 224 9.43 -15.14 4.86
N ILE A 225 10.41 -14.40 5.37
CA ILE A 225 11.22 -13.46 4.55
C ILE A 225 12.06 -14.23 3.53
N LYS A 226 12.65 -15.37 3.93
CA LYS A 226 13.37 -16.25 3.00
C LYS A 226 12.44 -16.81 1.91
N LEU A 227 11.23 -17.25 2.26
CA LEU A 227 10.24 -17.70 1.28
C LEU A 227 9.86 -16.59 0.29
N LEU A 228 9.68 -15.36 0.78
CA LEU A 228 9.40 -14.19 -0.06
C LEU A 228 10.54 -13.96 -1.07
N LYS A 229 11.79 -13.83 -0.60
CA LYS A 229 12.96 -13.60 -1.46
C LYS A 229 13.15 -14.72 -2.49
N ASN A 230 12.98 -15.98 -2.05
CA ASN A 230 13.08 -17.14 -2.92
C ASN A 230 11.97 -17.19 -3.97
N HIS A 231 10.75 -16.78 -3.64
CA HIS A 231 9.62 -16.78 -4.58
C HIS A 231 9.83 -15.78 -5.72
N TYR A 232 10.33 -14.59 -5.39
CA TYR A 232 10.59 -13.54 -6.36
C TYR A 232 11.98 -13.63 -7.00
N HIS A 233 12.83 -14.58 -6.58
CA HIS A 233 14.19 -14.76 -7.10
C HIS A 233 15.03 -13.47 -6.96
N TYR A 234 14.94 -12.80 -5.81
CA TYR A 234 15.70 -11.59 -5.52
C TYR A 234 17.05 -11.92 -4.87
N PHE A 235 18.14 -11.46 -5.49
CA PHE A 235 19.53 -11.70 -5.08
C PHE A 235 20.34 -10.40 -4.87
N GLY A 236 19.67 -9.25 -4.81
CA GLY A 236 20.31 -7.95 -4.59
C GLY A 236 20.36 -7.07 -5.85
N GLU A 237 19.48 -7.35 -6.81
CA GLU A 237 19.31 -6.55 -8.01
C GLU A 237 18.90 -5.11 -7.65
N PRO A 238 19.38 -4.10 -8.40
CA PRO A 238 18.97 -2.72 -8.19
C PRO A 238 17.48 -2.55 -8.48
N LEU A 239 16.84 -1.64 -7.76
CA LEU A 239 15.46 -1.30 -8.05
C LEU A 239 15.32 -0.50 -9.34
N PHE A 240 14.25 -0.81 -10.05
CA PHE A 240 13.77 -0.15 -11.24
C PHE A 240 12.45 0.56 -10.91
N PHE A 241 12.36 1.84 -11.28
CA PHE A 241 11.17 2.66 -11.13
C PHE A 241 10.78 3.23 -12.49
N PHE A 242 9.49 3.27 -12.77
CA PHE A 242 9.00 3.92 -13.98
C PHE A 242 9.15 5.44 -13.88
N GLU A 243 9.42 6.09 -15.01
CA GLU A 243 9.31 7.54 -15.18
C GLU A 243 8.03 7.84 -15.99
N PRO A 244 6.84 7.81 -15.35
CA PRO A 244 5.57 7.89 -16.07
C PRO A 244 5.34 9.28 -16.69
N LYS A 245 4.83 9.26 -17.93
CA LYS A 245 4.30 10.44 -18.60
C LYS A 245 2.77 10.43 -18.50
N ILE A 246 2.19 11.58 -18.22
CA ILE A 246 0.75 11.73 -18.00
C ILE A 246 0.12 12.32 -19.27
N ALA A 247 -0.73 11.54 -19.92
CA ALA A 247 -1.59 11.99 -21.01
C ALA A 247 -3.03 12.09 -20.51
N ASN A 248 -3.67 13.24 -20.73
CA ASN A 248 -5.08 13.45 -20.43
C ASN A 248 -5.82 13.73 -21.73
N ILE A 249 -6.92 13.01 -21.95
CA ILE A 249 -7.81 13.18 -23.09
C ILE A 249 -9.19 13.49 -22.53
N ALA A 250 -9.78 14.58 -22.99
CA ALA A 250 -11.13 14.99 -22.63
C ALA A 250 -11.94 15.23 -23.90
N ILE A 251 -13.16 14.71 -23.91
CA ILE A 251 -14.11 14.86 -25.01
C ILE A 251 -15.42 15.40 -24.42
N LYS A 252 -15.97 16.43 -25.04
CA LYS A 252 -17.28 16.97 -24.67
C LYS A 252 -18.36 16.00 -25.12
N ILE A 253 -19.15 15.48 -24.19
CA ILE A 253 -20.30 14.63 -24.51
C ILE A 253 -21.45 15.56 -24.94
N PRO A 254 -22.01 15.40 -26.15
CA PRO A 254 -23.21 16.14 -26.55
C PRO A 254 -24.36 15.75 -25.62
N THR A 255 -24.99 16.74 -25.01
CA THR A 255 -26.29 16.60 -24.32
C THR A 255 -27.43 16.81 -25.29
#